data_AF-A0A7C2GJV7-F1
#
_entry.id   AF-A0A7C2GJV7-F1
#
_cell.length_a   1.000
_cell.length_b   1.000
_cell.length_c   1.000
_cell.angle_alpha   90.00
_cell.angle_beta   90.00
_cell.angle_gamma   90.00
#
_symmetry.space_group_name_H-M   'P 1'
#
loop_
_entity.id
_entity.type
_entity.pdbx_description
1 polymer ?
#
loop_
_entity_poly.entity_id
_entity_poly.type
_entity_poly.pdbx_seq_one_letter_code
_entity_poly.pdbx_strand_id
1 'polypeptide(L)'
;MRKAEEKWERLRGLYARGLVARREVEWAELEAQTARARLAIAQEVERLAREALARAREYAEQAAERERQQRSLHRALVRVARSYGHGRLTMGDLVALMRAYERRFGTPLPISAFGQTPTHDRLGLDHRGRVDVALHPESEPGRWVIEYLTRRGIPYIAFSDELPNSSTGAHIHIGLPSLRK
;
A
#
# COMPACT_ATOMS: atom_id res chain seq x y z
N MET A 1 46.38 -9.57 -6.08
CA MET A 1 46.25 -9.78 -7.53
C MET A 1 47.56 -9.42 -8.24
N ARG A 2 47.87 -8.13 -8.43
CA ARG A 2 49.15 -7.66 -9.03
C ARG A 2 50.39 -8.32 -8.41
N LYS A 3 50.44 -8.40 -7.08
CA LYS A 3 51.56 -9.00 -6.34
C LYS A 3 51.86 -10.46 -6.67
N ALA A 4 50.86 -11.28 -7.01
CA ALA A 4 51.07 -12.71 -7.33
C ALA A 4 51.56 -12.90 -8.76
N GLU A 5 51.03 -12.11 -9.70
CA GLU A 5 51.51 -12.07 -11.09
C GLU A 5 52.92 -11.47 -11.19
N GLU A 6 53.15 -10.34 -10.51
CA GLU A 6 54.47 -9.70 -10.42
C GLU A 6 55.51 -10.64 -9.79
N LYS A 7 55.11 -11.44 -8.78
CA LYS A 7 55.95 -12.46 -8.17
C LYS A 7 56.28 -13.59 -9.16
N TRP A 8 55.30 -14.08 -9.90
CA TRP A 8 55.51 -15.10 -10.93
C TRP A 8 56.42 -14.59 -12.06
N GLU A 9 56.17 -13.40 -12.60
CA GLU A 9 57.01 -12.79 -13.64
C GLU A 9 58.45 -12.59 -13.17
N ARG A 10 58.64 -12.13 -11.94
CA ARG A 10 59.97 -11.99 -11.32
C ARG A 10 60.69 -13.34 -11.19
N LEU A 11 60.01 -14.36 -10.67
CA LEU A 11 60.60 -15.69 -10.49
C LEU A 11 60.89 -16.37 -11.82
N ARG A 12 60.04 -16.17 -12.84
CA ARG A 12 60.29 -16.63 -14.21
C ARG A 12 61.55 -16.00 -14.80
N GLY A 13 61.77 -14.70 -14.58
CA GLY A 13 62.98 -14.01 -15.02
C GLY A 13 64.25 -14.48 -14.31
N LEU A 14 64.16 -14.79 -13.01
CA LEU A 14 65.28 -15.35 -12.24
C LEU A 14 65.60 -16.80 -12.66
N TYR A 15 64.57 -17.60 -12.99
CA TYR A 15 64.74 -18.97 -13.46
C TYR A 15 65.45 -19.01 -14.82
N ALA A 16 65.12 -18.10 -15.73
CA ALA A 16 65.81 -17.96 -17.02
C ALA A 16 67.30 -17.64 -16.88
N ARG A 17 67.73 -17.11 -15.73
CA ARG A 17 69.13 -16.84 -15.38
C ARG A 17 69.77 -17.95 -14.52
N GLY A 18 69.04 -19.04 -14.25
CA GLY A 18 69.50 -20.15 -13.42
C GLY A 18 69.57 -19.85 -11.91
N LEU A 19 68.93 -18.77 -11.44
CA LEU A 19 69.07 -18.27 -10.06
C LEU A 19 68.04 -18.84 -9.07
N VAL A 20 67.00 -19.54 -9.55
CA VAL A 20 65.95 -20.16 -8.74
C VAL A 20 65.57 -21.52 -9.31
N ALA A 21 64.93 -22.38 -8.52
CA ALA A 21 64.54 -23.71 -8.97
C ALA A 21 63.23 -23.67 -9.80
N ARG A 22 63.11 -24.59 -10.77
CA ARG A 22 61.90 -24.73 -11.62
C ARG A 22 60.62 -24.85 -10.81
N ARG A 23 60.68 -25.62 -9.72
CA ARG A 23 59.56 -25.85 -8.80
C ARG A 23 59.06 -24.54 -8.17
N GLU A 24 59.93 -23.58 -7.87
CA GLU A 24 59.52 -22.30 -7.28
C GLU A 24 58.70 -21.46 -8.28
N VAL A 25 59.01 -21.55 -9.58
CA VAL A 25 58.26 -20.89 -10.65
C VAL A 25 56.88 -21.53 -10.83
N GLU A 26 56.81 -22.86 -10.86
CA GLU A 26 55.55 -23.61 -11.02
C GLU A 26 54.56 -23.33 -9.88
N TRP A 27 55.05 -23.21 -8.65
CA TRP A 27 54.22 -22.85 -7.50
C TRP A 27 53.72 -21.41 -7.56
N ALA A 28 54.58 -20.47 -7.97
CA ALA A 28 54.18 -19.08 -8.17
C ALA A 28 53.17 -18.92 -9.32
N GLU A 29 53.27 -19.73 -10.36
CA GLU A 29 52.32 -19.77 -11.47
C GLU A 29 50.94 -20.24 -11.00
N LEU A 30 50.88 -21.35 -10.25
CA LEU A 30 49.63 -21.86 -9.67
C LEU A 30 48.97 -20.83 -8.74
N GLU A 31 49.78 -20.12 -7.94
CA GLU A 31 49.31 -19.04 -7.07
C GLU A 31 48.70 -17.88 -7.89
N ALA A 32 49.36 -17.47 -8.99
CA ALA A 32 48.86 -16.44 -9.88
C ALA A 32 47.57 -16.86 -10.60
N GLN A 33 47.51 -18.10 -11.11
CA GLN A 33 46.30 -18.66 -11.75
C GLN A 33 45.12 -18.74 -10.77
N THR A 34 45.35 -19.18 -9.54
CA THR A 34 44.32 -19.23 -8.49
C THR A 34 43.83 -17.83 -8.14
N ALA A 35 44.72 -16.85 -8.04
CA ALA A 35 44.36 -15.46 -7.78
C ALA A 35 43.52 -14.85 -8.92
N ARG A 36 43.83 -15.18 -10.18
CA ARG A 36 43.04 -14.78 -11.35
C ARG A 36 41.63 -15.39 -11.34
N ALA A 37 41.53 -16.69 -11.08
CA ALA A 37 40.25 -17.38 -11.03
C ALA A 37 39.33 -16.81 -9.94
N ARG A 38 39.88 -16.51 -8.76
CA ARG A 38 39.13 -15.88 -7.65
C ARG A 38 38.63 -14.48 -8.02
N LEU A 39 39.44 -13.69 -8.73
CA LEU A 39 39.03 -12.37 -9.18
C LEU A 39 37.91 -12.46 -10.22
N ALA A 40 38.02 -13.35 -11.20
CA ALA A 40 36.99 -13.54 -12.22
C ALA A 40 35.64 -13.92 -11.59
N ILE A 41 35.66 -14.81 -10.59
CA ILE A 41 34.46 -15.16 -9.81
C ILE A 41 33.91 -13.95 -9.06
N ALA A 42 34.77 -13.18 -8.37
CA ALA A 42 34.33 -12.01 -7.62
C ALA A 42 33.71 -10.94 -8.53
N GLN A 43 34.28 -10.70 -9.71
CA GLN A 43 33.76 -9.78 -10.72
C GLN A 43 32.41 -10.25 -11.27
N GLU A 44 32.25 -11.55 -11.49
CA GLU A 44 30.99 -12.10 -11.98
C GLU A 44 29.88 -12.03 -10.91
N VAL A 45 30.21 -12.31 -9.65
CA VAL A 45 29.31 -12.13 -8.52
C VAL A 45 28.89 -10.66 -8.38
N GLU A 46 29.83 -9.73 -8.51
CA GLU A 46 29.54 -8.30 -8.47
C GLU A 46 28.60 -7.86 -9.62
N ARG A 47 28.85 -8.35 -10.83
CA ARG A 47 27.99 -8.09 -12.00
C ARG A 47 26.57 -8.58 -11.76
N LEU A 48 26.41 -9.82 -11.31
CA LEU A 48 25.10 -10.42 -11.02
C LEU A 48 24.38 -9.68 -9.88
N ALA A 49 25.10 -9.26 -8.84
CA ALA A 49 24.54 -8.48 -7.74
C ALA A 49 24.03 -7.10 -8.21
N ARG A 50 24.77 -6.42 -9.09
CA ARG A 50 24.33 -5.15 -9.69
C ARG A 50 23.07 -5.33 -10.54
N GLU A 51 23.00 -6.39 -11.35
CA GLU A 51 21.82 -6.70 -12.17
C GLU A 51 20.60 -7.04 -11.30
N ALA A 52 20.78 -7.81 -10.24
CA ALA A 52 19.70 -8.13 -9.29
C ALA A 52 19.18 -6.87 -8.59
N LEU A 53 20.07 -5.96 -8.18
CA LEU A 53 19.70 -4.69 -7.56
C LEU A 53 18.95 -3.78 -8.54
N ALA A 54 19.37 -3.71 -9.80
CA ALA A 54 18.69 -2.94 -10.84
C ALA A 54 17.26 -3.45 -11.06
N ARG A 55 17.09 -4.77 -11.22
CA ARG A 55 15.77 -5.40 -11.35
C ARG A 55 14.89 -5.16 -10.11
N ALA A 56 15.46 -5.28 -8.91
CA ALA A 56 14.72 -5.02 -7.68
C ALA A 56 14.24 -3.57 -7.59
N ARG A 57 15.04 -2.61 -8.07
CA ARG A 57 14.63 -1.19 -8.16
C ARG A 57 13.51 -0.99 -9.17
N GLU A 58 13.61 -1.58 -10.37
CA GLU A 58 12.54 -1.52 -11.37
C GLU A 58 11.23 -2.11 -10.85
N TYR A 59 11.27 -3.26 -10.17
CA TYR A 59 10.10 -3.85 -9.53
C TYR A 59 9.51 -2.95 -8.43
N ALA A 60 10.37 -2.36 -7.59
CA ALA A 60 9.93 -1.44 -6.55
C ALA A 60 9.32 -0.16 -7.14
N GLU A 61 9.89 0.38 -8.21
CA GLU A 61 9.38 1.54 -8.93
C GLU A 61 8.02 1.26 -9.58
N GLN A 62 7.87 0.11 -10.24
CA GLN A 62 6.59 -0.34 -10.80
C GLN A 62 5.53 -0.60 -9.71
N ALA A 63 5.92 -1.19 -8.59
CA ALA A 63 5.03 -1.39 -7.45
C ALA A 63 4.59 -0.05 -6.85
N ALA A 64 5.54 0.88 -6.67
CA ALA A 64 5.24 2.23 -6.19
C ALA A 64 4.40 3.02 -7.20
N GLU A 65 4.56 2.80 -8.50
CA GLU A 65 3.72 3.42 -9.54
C GLU A 65 2.31 2.85 -9.52
N ARG A 66 2.14 1.53 -9.36
CA ARG A 66 0.83 0.91 -9.16
C ARG A 66 0.16 1.40 -7.88
N GLU A 67 0.91 1.54 -6.79
CA GLU A 67 0.40 2.10 -5.53
C GLU A 67 0.03 3.58 -5.68
N ARG A 68 0.85 4.38 -6.37
CA ARG A 68 0.53 5.77 -6.72
C ARG A 68 -0.70 5.86 -7.62
N GLN A 69 -0.87 4.97 -8.58
CA GLN A 69 -2.07 4.89 -9.41
C GLN A 69 -3.28 4.44 -8.58
N GLN A 70 -3.16 3.46 -7.69
CA GLN A 70 -4.25 3.05 -6.79
C GLN A 70 -4.63 4.16 -5.81
N ARG A 71 -3.65 4.87 -5.24
CA ARG A 71 -3.87 6.04 -4.38
C ARG A 71 -4.42 7.22 -5.18
N SER A 72 -3.99 7.43 -6.41
CA SER A 72 -4.53 8.47 -7.30
C SER A 72 -5.93 8.12 -7.76
N LEU A 73 -6.25 6.84 -7.96
CA LEU A 73 -7.60 6.34 -8.21
C LEU A 73 -8.45 6.53 -6.95
N HIS A 74 -7.99 6.14 -5.75
CA HIS A 74 -8.70 6.39 -4.48
C HIS A 74 -8.89 7.88 -4.18
N ARG A 75 -7.91 8.73 -4.51
CA ARG A 75 -7.97 10.19 -4.33
C ARG A 75 -8.83 10.87 -5.39
N ALA A 76 -8.85 10.37 -6.63
CA ALA A 76 -9.81 10.76 -7.65
C ALA A 76 -11.23 10.21 -7.34
N LEU A 77 -11.29 9.15 -6.54
CA LEU A 77 -12.48 8.53 -5.97
C LEU A 77 -12.71 8.99 -4.52
N VAL A 78 -12.65 10.30 -4.25
CA VAL A 78 -13.59 10.86 -3.27
C VAL A 78 -14.99 10.68 -3.87
N ARG A 79 -15.46 9.42 -3.93
CA ARG A 79 -16.78 9.03 -4.40
C ARG A 79 -17.72 9.27 -3.24
N VAL A 80 -18.10 10.53 -3.11
CA VAL A 80 -19.29 10.85 -2.35
C VAL A 80 -20.49 10.38 -3.19
N ALA A 81 -20.94 9.15 -2.96
CA ALA A 81 -22.20 8.68 -3.52
C ALA A 81 -23.34 9.33 -2.72
N ARG A 82 -24.27 9.99 -3.42
CA ARG A 82 -25.42 10.65 -2.82
C ARG A 82 -26.69 10.12 -3.44
N SER A 83 -27.65 9.79 -2.58
CA SER A 83 -29.05 9.64 -2.98
C SER A 83 -29.86 10.56 -2.09
N TYR A 84 -30.77 11.33 -2.70
CA TYR A 84 -31.61 12.28 -1.97
C TYR A 84 -33.05 11.79 -1.75
N GLY A 85 -33.38 10.58 -2.22
CA GLY A 85 -34.63 9.91 -1.88
C GLY A 85 -35.90 10.74 -2.12
N HIS A 86 -36.98 10.38 -1.43
CA HIS A 86 -38.25 11.14 -1.47
C HIS A 86 -38.55 11.90 -0.16
N GLY A 87 -37.67 11.86 0.85
CA GLY A 87 -38.01 12.41 2.17
C GLY A 87 -36.91 12.36 3.22
N ARG A 88 -37.29 12.64 4.46
CA ARG A 88 -36.41 12.66 5.64
C ARG A 88 -36.25 11.25 6.20
N LEU A 89 -35.08 10.93 6.78
CA LEU A 89 -34.90 9.72 7.58
C LEU A 89 -35.92 9.70 8.73
N THR A 90 -36.74 8.65 8.81
CA THR A 90 -37.64 8.45 9.96
C THR A 90 -37.08 7.42 10.94
N MET A 91 -37.62 7.41 12.16
CA MET A 91 -37.26 6.38 13.14
C MET A 91 -37.68 4.97 12.69
N GLY A 92 -38.82 4.87 11.99
CA GLY A 92 -39.29 3.60 11.43
C GLY A 92 -38.31 3.03 10.40
N ASP A 93 -37.76 3.89 9.52
CA ASP A 93 -36.75 3.50 8.55
C ASP A 93 -35.48 2.97 9.22
N LEU A 94 -35.01 3.65 10.27
CA LEU A 94 -33.81 3.25 10.99
C LEU A 94 -34.00 1.90 11.71
N VAL A 95 -35.13 1.70 12.40
CA VAL A 95 -35.45 0.42 13.05
C VAL A 95 -35.55 -0.70 12.02
N ALA A 96 -36.16 -0.43 10.86
CA ALA A 96 -36.25 -1.41 9.78
C ALA A 96 -34.88 -1.77 9.20
N LEU A 97 -33.98 -0.79 9.04
CA LEU A 97 -32.60 -1.01 8.60
C LEU A 97 -31.83 -1.85 9.62
N MET A 98 -31.85 -1.48 10.90
CA MET A 98 -31.13 -2.19 11.97
C MET A 98 -31.54 -3.67 12.02
N ARG A 99 -32.86 -3.95 11.99
CA ARG A 99 -33.38 -5.33 11.99
C ARG A 99 -33.00 -6.09 10.72
N ALA A 100 -33.04 -5.45 9.55
CA ALA A 100 -32.67 -6.09 8.30
C ALA A 100 -31.17 -6.40 8.23
N TYR A 101 -30.33 -5.49 8.73
CA TYR A 101 -28.88 -5.66 8.82
C TYR A 101 -28.52 -6.82 9.75
N GLU A 102 -29.11 -6.84 10.95
CA GLU A 102 -28.89 -7.91 11.93
C GLU A 102 -29.31 -9.28 11.39
N ARG A 103 -30.45 -9.36 10.70
CA ARG A 103 -30.85 -10.61 10.01
C ARG A 103 -29.89 -11.05 8.92
N ARG A 104 -29.20 -10.13 8.23
CA ARG A 104 -28.30 -10.44 7.11
C ARG A 104 -26.89 -10.82 7.57
N PHE A 105 -26.38 -10.17 8.61
CA PHE A 105 -24.98 -10.28 9.05
C PHE A 105 -24.80 -10.86 10.46
N GLY A 106 -25.89 -11.13 11.18
CA GLY A 106 -25.85 -11.70 12.55
C GLY A 106 -25.27 -10.76 13.61
N THR A 107 -25.05 -9.49 13.27
CA THR A 107 -24.49 -8.46 14.15
C THR A 107 -25.30 -7.17 14.05
N PRO A 108 -25.36 -6.35 15.11
CA PRO A 108 -26.07 -5.07 15.05
C PRO A 108 -25.40 -4.11 14.06
N LEU A 109 -26.20 -3.20 13.48
CA LEU A 109 -25.70 -2.14 12.61
C LEU A 109 -24.69 -1.27 13.39
N PRO A 110 -23.45 -1.08 12.91
CA PRO A 110 -22.42 -0.34 13.64
C PRO A 110 -22.64 1.17 13.53
N ILE A 111 -23.59 1.69 14.30
CA ILE A 111 -23.88 3.13 14.39
C ILE A 111 -22.74 3.83 15.14
N SER A 112 -22.08 4.79 14.48
CA SER A 112 -21.01 5.61 15.07
C SER A 112 -21.52 6.97 15.54
N ALA A 113 -22.62 7.47 14.99
CA ALA A 113 -23.30 8.67 15.45
C ALA A 113 -24.80 8.53 15.30
N PHE A 114 -25.53 8.85 16.37
CA PHE A 114 -26.98 8.98 16.33
C PHE A 114 -27.32 10.45 16.66
N GLY A 115 -27.57 11.25 15.64
CA GLY A 115 -27.73 12.69 15.79
C GLY A 115 -26.41 13.42 16.11
N GLN A 116 -26.51 14.56 16.79
CA GLN A 116 -25.37 15.44 17.05
C GLN A 116 -24.30 14.78 17.94
N THR A 117 -23.01 14.97 17.62
CA THR A 117 -21.89 14.51 18.47
C THR A 117 -20.83 15.62 18.60
N PRO A 118 -19.89 15.53 19.57
CA PRO A 118 -18.81 16.50 19.71
C PRO A 118 -17.91 16.63 18.48
N THR A 119 -17.77 15.55 17.68
CA THR A 119 -17.03 15.61 16.41
C THR A 119 -17.73 16.53 15.42
N HIS A 120 -19.06 16.45 15.32
CA HIS A 120 -19.85 17.34 14.49
C HIS A 120 -19.79 18.79 14.96
N ASP A 121 -19.77 19.04 16.28
CA ASP A 121 -19.62 20.39 16.83
C ASP A 121 -18.26 21.00 16.46
N ARG A 122 -17.17 20.23 16.59
CA ARG A 122 -15.82 20.67 16.19
C ARG A 122 -15.72 20.97 14.69
N LEU A 123 -16.50 20.29 13.86
CA LEU A 123 -16.54 20.50 12.41
C LEU A 123 -17.55 21.60 11.98
N GLY A 124 -18.30 22.18 12.91
CA GLY A 124 -19.34 23.16 12.59
C GLY A 124 -20.50 22.58 11.78
N LEU A 125 -20.88 21.32 12.04
CA LEU A 125 -21.92 20.60 11.32
C LEU A 125 -23.14 20.31 12.21
N ASP A 126 -24.34 20.59 11.71
CA ASP A 126 -25.61 20.18 12.33
C ASP A 126 -26.05 18.81 11.80
N HIS A 127 -25.79 17.78 12.61
CA HIS A 127 -26.07 16.37 12.34
C HIS A 127 -27.38 15.89 13.01
N ARG A 128 -28.22 16.79 13.55
CA ARG A 128 -29.48 16.40 14.21
C ARG A 128 -30.45 15.71 13.24
N GLY A 129 -30.98 14.55 13.63
CA GLY A 129 -31.92 13.77 12.79
C GLY A 129 -31.25 12.99 11.66
N ARG A 130 -29.93 12.77 11.76
CA ARG A 130 -29.12 11.94 10.85
C ARG A 130 -28.40 10.88 11.65
N VAL A 131 -27.88 9.87 10.97
CA VAL A 131 -27.18 8.73 11.59
C VAL A 131 -25.94 8.39 10.78
N ASP A 132 -24.80 8.25 11.42
CA ASP A 132 -23.60 7.69 10.78
C ASP A 132 -23.43 6.24 11.16
N VAL A 133 -23.04 5.42 10.17
CA VAL A 133 -22.63 4.03 10.37
C VAL A 133 -21.17 3.85 9.97
N ALA A 134 -20.38 3.23 10.85
CA ALA A 134 -18.96 2.96 10.67
C ALA A 134 -18.72 1.75 9.75
N LEU A 135 -19.18 1.87 8.50
CA LEU A 135 -18.96 0.90 7.43
C LEU A 135 -18.25 1.57 6.27
N HIS A 136 -17.22 0.91 5.75
CA HIS A 136 -16.60 1.35 4.51
C HIS A 136 -17.59 1.12 3.33
N PRO A 137 -17.85 2.11 2.46
CA PRO A 137 -18.82 1.99 1.37
C PRO A 137 -18.60 0.81 0.43
N GLU A 138 -17.33 0.43 0.23
CA GLU A 138 -16.93 -0.67 -0.65
C GLU A 138 -16.85 -2.05 0.05
N SER A 139 -17.07 -2.12 1.36
CA SER A 139 -17.18 -3.40 2.07
C SER A 139 -18.48 -4.13 1.68
N GLU A 140 -18.55 -5.46 1.87
CA GLU A 140 -19.81 -6.19 1.64
C GLU A 140 -20.97 -5.61 2.48
N PRO A 141 -20.84 -5.37 3.80
CA PRO A 141 -21.91 -4.75 4.58
C PRO A 141 -22.23 -3.33 4.13
N GLY A 142 -21.22 -2.53 3.77
CA GLY A 142 -21.41 -1.17 3.28
C GLY A 142 -22.22 -1.12 1.98
N ARG A 143 -21.84 -1.93 0.98
CA ARG A 143 -22.58 -2.03 -0.29
C ARG A 143 -24.03 -2.49 -0.08
N TRP A 144 -24.25 -3.43 0.83
CA TRP A 144 -25.60 -3.91 1.16
C TRP A 144 -26.46 -2.81 1.78
N VAL A 145 -25.90 -2.02 2.71
CA VAL A 145 -26.61 -0.86 3.31
C VAL A 145 -26.93 0.18 2.24
N ILE A 146 -25.97 0.53 1.38
CA ILE A 146 -26.15 1.48 0.28
C ILE A 146 -27.30 1.04 -0.64
N GLU A 147 -27.33 -0.25 -1.02
CA GLU A 147 -28.38 -0.81 -1.85
C GLU A 147 -29.74 -0.83 -1.12
N TYR A 148 -29.77 -1.17 0.17
CA TYR A 148 -30.97 -1.12 1.01
C TYR A 148 -31.58 0.28 1.04
N LEU A 149 -30.76 1.30 1.29
CA LEU A 149 -31.17 2.71 1.36
C LEU A 149 -31.64 3.21 -0.01
N THR A 150 -30.91 2.86 -1.08
CA THR A 150 -31.24 3.24 -2.46
C THR A 150 -32.62 2.71 -2.87
N ARG A 151 -32.90 1.41 -2.65
CA ARG A 151 -34.19 0.80 -3.01
C ARG A 151 -35.39 1.40 -2.26
N ARG A 152 -35.16 1.96 -1.07
CA ARG A 152 -36.20 2.56 -0.23
C ARG A 152 -36.30 4.07 -0.36
N GLY A 153 -35.45 4.69 -1.19
CA GLY A 153 -35.40 6.14 -1.32
C GLY A 153 -35.06 6.84 0.00
N ILE A 154 -34.24 6.23 0.84
CA ILE A 154 -33.73 6.85 2.07
C ILE A 154 -32.46 7.61 1.71
N PRO A 155 -32.35 8.91 2.05
CA PRO A 155 -31.17 9.68 1.68
C PRO A 155 -29.91 9.18 2.38
N TYR A 156 -28.76 9.26 1.70
CA TYR A 156 -27.46 8.96 2.29
C TYR A 156 -26.32 9.66 1.56
N ILE A 157 -25.18 9.72 2.25
CA ILE A 157 -23.89 10.17 1.73
C ILE A 157 -22.86 9.12 2.15
N ALA A 158 -22.21 8.46 1.19
CA ALA A 158 -21.17 7.48 1.48
C ALA A 158 -19.79 8.13 1.32
N PHE A 159 -19.01 8.17 2.40
CA PHE A 159 -17.64 8.67 2.41
C PHE A 159 -16.67 7.49 2.31
N SER A 160 -15.85 7.47 1.26
CA SER A 160 -14.84 6.41 1.07
C SER A 160 -13.52 6.73 1.77
N ASP A 161 -13.34 7.96 2.23
CA ASP A 161 -12.14 8.42 2.95
C ASP A 161 -12.46 9.66 3.80
N GLU A 162 -11.47 10.18 4.50
CA GLU A 162 -11.51 11.51 5.10
C GLU A 162 -11.73 12.59 4.03
N LEU A 163 -12.52 13.60 4.40
CA LEU A 163 -12.80 14.76 3.56
C LEU A 163 -12.69 16.02 4.41
N PRO A 164 -11.74 16.93 4.12
CA PRO A 164 -11.52 18.12 4.93
C PRO A 164 -12.81 18.90 5.20
N ASN A 165 -13.05 19.25 6.46
CA ASN A 165 -14.22 19.99 6.93
C ASN A 165 -15.58 19.29 6.69
N SER A 166 -15.60 17.98 6.46
CA SER A 166 -16.81 17.20 6.19
C SER A 166 -16.82 15.81 6.82
N SER A 167 -15.73 15.04 6.71
CA SER A 167 -15.65 13.64 7.16
C SER A 167 -14.26 13.36 7.74
N THR A 168 -14.20 12.64 8.85
CA THR A 168 -12.93 12.24 9.48
C THR A 168 -12.48 10.82 9.09
N GLY A 169 -13.20 10.15 8.18
CA GLY A 169 -12.86 8.80 7.71
C GLY A 169 -14.00 8.14 6.95
N ALA A 170 -13.79 6.92 6.45
CA ALA A 170 -14.80 6.20 5.70
C ALA A 170 -16.02 5.81 6.56
N HIS A 171 -17.22 6.21 6.14
CA HIS A 171 -18.49 5.89 6.80
C HIS A 171 -19.67 6.15 5.85
N ILE A 172 -20.88 5.71 6.23
CA ILE A 172 -22.11 6.07 5.52
C ILE A 172 -22.95 6.96 6.44
N HIS A 173 -23.16 8.20 6.01
CA HIS A 173 -24.08 9.17 6.61
C HIS A 173 -25.48 8.91 6.07
N ILE A 174 -26.46 8.71 6.93
CA ILE A 174 -27.85 8.39 6.60
C ILE A 174 -28.73 9.60 6.95
N GLY A 175 -29.52 10.04 5.96
CA GLY A 175 -30.31 11.27 5.99
C GLY A 175 -29.74 12.34 5.07
N LEU A 176 -30.39 13.52 5.10
CA LEU A 176 -29.95 14.67 4.32
C LEU A 176 -28.58 15.17 4.80
N PRO A 177 -27.79 15.85 3.94
CA PRO A 177 -26.54 16.47 4.35
C PRO A 177 -26.69 17.31 5.62
N SER A 178 -25.67 17.26 6.46
CA SER A 178 -25.55 18.17 7.60
C SER A 178 -25.44 19.61 7.10
N LEU A 179 -26.13 20.52 7.77
CA LEU A 179 -26.01 21.96 7.50
C LEU A 179 -24.78 22.50 8.24
N ARG A 180 -24.19 23.60 7.74
CA ARG A 180 -23.19 24.32 8.55
C ARG A 180 -23.90 25.08 9.67
N LYS A 181 -23.26 25.09 10.84
CA LYS A 181 -23.62 25.92 11.98
C LYS A 181 -23.05 27.32 11.85
#